data_AF-A0AAQ3MTG1-F1
#
_entry.id   AF-A0AAQ3MTG1-F1
#
_cell.length_a   1.000
_cell.length_b   1.000
_cell.length_c   1.000
_cell.angle_alpha   90.00
_cell.angle_beta   90.00
_cell.angle_gamma   90.00
#
_symmetry.space_group_name_H-M   'P 1'
#
loop_
_entity.id
_entity.type
_entity.pdbx_description
1 polymer ?
#
loop_
_entity_poly.entity_id
_entity_poly.type
_entity_poly.pdbx_seq_one_letter_code
_entity_poly.pdbx_strand_id
1 'polypeptide(L)'
;MSQVSAEMKAKSEVYHGDELCQEKTKLLLKEVGLPNGLLPLKDIEECGYEKESGFVWLKQKKTINHKFEKIGKLVSYATEITAYVEVGKIKKLTGVKAKELLVWVTLNEIFVDDPPSGKITFKTPAALFRTFPVSAFVIEEPVKELKNKEEEKEEKEEKQVKQVGNAVEVQEV
;
A
#
# COMPACT_ATOMS: atom_id res chain seq x y z
N MET A 1 -17.83 -11.25 -8.21
CA MET A 1 -16.82 -12.28 -7.90
C MET A 1 -15.51 -11.55 -7.69
N SER A 2 -14.92 -11.62 -6.48
CA SER A 2 -13.59 -11.02 -6.25
C SER A 2 -12.55 -11.77 -7.08
N GLN A 3 -11.57 -11.05 -7.61
CA GLN A 3 -10.50 -11.64 -8.42
C GLN A 3 -9.45 -12.39 -7.58
N VAL A 4 -9.53 -12.26 -6.25
CA VAL A 4 -8.54 -12.80 -5.29
C VAL A 4 -9.07 -14.07 -4.64
N SER A 5 -8.39 -15.19 -4.84
CA SER A 5 -8.75 -16.49 -4.25
C SER A 5 -8.24 -16.66 -2.81
N ALA A 6 -8.80 -17.61 -2.06
CA ALA A 6 -8.35 -17.92 -0.70
C ALA A 6 -6.90 -18.41 -0.67
N GLU A 7 -6.46 -19.16 -1.68
CA GLU A 7 -5.09 -19.66 -1.80
C GLU A 7 -4.08 -18.53 -2.00
N MET A 8 -4.44 -17.51 -2.79
CA MET A 8 -3.61 -16.32 -2.96
C MET A 8 -3.45 -15.59 -1.63
N LYS A 9 -4.55 -15.41 -0.88
CA LYS A 9 -4.51 -14.77 0.44
C LYS A 9 -3.62 -15.54 1.43
N ALA A 10 -3.63 -16.86 1.41
CA ALA A 10 -2.84 -17.68 2.32
C ALA A 10 -1.31 -17.52 2.12
N LYS A 11 -0.88 -17.11 0.93
CA LYS A 11 0.54 -16.88 0.58
C LYS A 11 0.96 -15.42 0.63
N SER A 12 0.02 -14.52 0.93
CA SER A 12 0.22 -13.08 0.89
C SER A 12 0.24 -12.49 2.28
N GLU A 13 0.89 -11.33 2.41
CA GLU A 13 0.67 -10.46 3.55
C GLU A 13 -0.69 -9.78 3.35
N VAL A 14 -1.64 -10.03 4.25
CA VAL A 14 -2.99 -9.45 4.18
C VAL A 14 -3.25 -8.59 5.41
N TYR A 15 -3.60 -7.33 5.16
CA TYR A 15 -3.91 -6.34 6.16
C TYR A 15 -5.38 -5.95 6.05
N HIS A 16 -5.98 -5.59 7.19
CA HIS A 16 -7.39 -5.22 7.27
C HIS A 16 -7.56 -3.88 7.99
N GLY A 17 -8.60 -3.14 7.60
CA GLY A 17 -8.94 -1.85 8.19
C GLY A 17 -8.20 -0.67 7.55
N ASP A 18 -8.88 0.47 7.55
CA ASP A 18 -8.54 1.63 6.72
C ASP A 18 -7.14 2.19 7.02
N GLU A 19 -6.84 2.47 8.30
CA GLU A 19 -5.59 3.09 8.71
C GLU A 19 -4.37 2.23 8.37
N LEU A 20 -4.40 0.95 8.75
CA LEU A 20 -3.29 0.02 8.53
C LEU A 20 -3.08 -0.24 7.03
N CYS A 21 -4.16 -0.38 6.27
CA CYS A 21 -4.06 -0.58 4.82
C CYS A 21 -3.45 0.66 4.13
N GLN A 22 -3.86 1.86 4.52
CA GLN A 22 -3.28 3.10 3.98
C GLN A 22 -1.78 3.21 4.30
N GLU A 23 -1.38 2.87 5.52
CA GLU A 23 0.03 2.87 5.91
C GLU A 23 0.84 1.87 5.07
N LYS A 24 0.39 0.62 4.99
CA LYS A 24 1.06 -0.44 4.24
C LYS A 24 1.12 -0.15 2.74
N THR A 25 0.08 0.40 2.14
CA THR A 25 0.11 0.82 0.74
C THR A 25 1.12 1.94 0.49
N LYS A 26 1.21 2.94 1.38
CA LYS A 26 2.21 4.02 1.25
C LYS A 26 3.64 3.49 1.37
N LEU A 27 3.89 2.59 2.32
CA LEU A 27 5.18 1.94 2.50
C LEU A 27 5.56 1.15 1.24
N LEU A 28 4.65 0.31 0.73
CA LEU A 28 4.89 -0.45 -0.49
C LEU A 28 5.23 0.46 -1.68
N LEU A 29 4.47 1.55 -1.88
CA LEU A 29 4.75 2.51 -2.95
C LEU A 29 6.16 3.08 -2.83
N LYS A 30 6.60 3.47 -1.62
CA LYS A 30 7.96 3.96 -1.38
C LYS A 30 9.01 2.90 -1.66
N GLU A 31 8.80 1.66 -1.18
CA GLU A 31 9.71 0.54 -1.38
C GLU A 31 9.94 0.25 -2.87
N VAL A 32 8.89 0.32 -3.68
CA VAL A 32 8.99 0.15 -5.13
C VAL A 32 9.34 1.45 -5.87
N GLY A 33 9.74 2.53 -5.19
CA GLY A 33 10.19 3.77 -5.84
C GLY A 33 9.09 4.58 -6.53
N LEU A 34 7.83 4.43 -6.10
CA LEU A 34 6.67 5.18 -6.57
C LEU A 34 6.21 6.22 -5.52
N PRO A 35 5.56 7.30 -5.95
CA PRO A 35 5.13 8.35 -5.03
C PRO A 35 4.04 7.86 -4.07
N ASN A 36 4.21 8.16 -2.77
CA ASN A 36 3.35 7.68 -1.68
C ASN A 36 1.88 8.14 -1.74
N GLY A 37 1.57 9.19 -2.50
CA GLY A 37 0.21 9.69 -2.71
C GLY A 37 -0.45 9.23 -4.00
N LEU A 38 0.12 8.27 -4.73
CA LEU A 38 -0.44 7.76 -5.99
C LEU A 38 -1.83 7.12 -5.82
N LEU A 39 -2.09 6.57 -4.63
CA LEU A 39 -3.33 5.87 -4.27
C LEU A 39 -3.96 6.56 -3.04
N PRO A 40 -4.75 7.63 -3.23
CA PRO A 40 -5.44 8.37 -2.16
C PRO A 40 -6.73 7.64 -1.75
N LEU A 41 -6.54 6.43 -1.24
CA LEU A 41 -7.58 5.47 -0.91
C LEU A 41 -8.29 5.85 0.40
N LYS A 42 -9.55 5.43 0.53
CA LYS A 42 -10.40 5.70 1.70
C LYS A 42 -11.31 4.52 1.96
N ASP A 43 -11.70 4.34 3.21
CA ASP A 43 -12.63 3.30 3.63
C ASP A 43 -12.15 1.90 3.18
N ILE A 44 -10.84 1.63 3.31
CA ILE A 44 -10.21 0.37 2.89
C ILE A 44 -10.58 -0.73 3.89
N GLU A 45 -11.02 -1.86 3.36
CA GLU A 45 -11.40 -3.04 4.15
C GLU A 45 -10.26 -4.04 4.25
N GLU A 46 -9.57 -4.24 3.13
CA GLU A 46 -8.51 -5.23 2.97
C GLU A 46 -7.49 -4.75 1.94
N CYS A 47 -6.21 -4.91 2.21
CA CYS A 47 -5.17 -4.87 1.19
C CYS A 47 -4.26 -6.07 1.34
N GLY A 48 -3.67 -6.51 0.23
CA GLY A 48 -2.75 -7.63 0.27
C GLY A 48 -1.61 -7.49 -0.73
N TYR A 49 -0.49 -8.09 -0.35
CA TYR A 49 0.73 -8.12 -1.12
C TYR A 49 1.33 -9.52 -1.11
N GLU A 50 1.47 -10.09 -2.29
CA GLU A 50 2.16 -11.34 -2.53
C GLU A 50 3.58 -11.01 -3.06
N LYS A 51 4.58 -11.25 -2.22
CA LYS A 51 5.94 -10.75 -2.43
C LYS A 51 6.69 -11.45 -3.57
N GLU A 52 6.38 -12.72 -3.83
CA GLU A 52 7.09 -13.54 -4.82
C GLU A 52 6.74 -13.14 -6.26
N SER A 53 5.46 -12.97 -6.58
CA SER A 53 4.98 -12.54 -7.91
C SER A 53 4.85 -11.03 -8.05
N GLY A 54 4.85 -10.29 -6.93
CA GLY A 54 4.58 -8.85 -6.93
C GLY A 54 3.09 -8.53 -7.03
N PHE A 55 2.19 -9.50 -6.90
CA PHE A 55 0.75 -9.27 -7.01
C PHE A 55 0.21 -8.50 -5.80
N VAL A 56 -0.59 -7.48 -6.06
CA VAL A 56 -1.24 -6.66 -5.04
C VAL A 56 -2.73 -6.54 -5.31
N TRP A 57 -3.49 -6.42 -4.23
CA TRP A 57 -4.89 -6.02 -4.31
C TRP A 57 -5.28 -5.09 -3.18
N LEU A 58 -6.38 -4.38 -3.44
CA LEU A 58 -7.02 -3.51 -2.48
C LEU A 58 -8.52 -3.57 -2.62
N LYS A 59 -9.22 -3.58 -1.47
CA LYS A 59 -10.68 -3.55 -1.39
C LYS A 59 -11.13 -2.40 -0.51
N GLN A 60 -12.06 -1.62 -1.03
CA GLN A 60 -12.67 -0.47 -0.36
C GLN A 60 -14.19 -0.53 -0.48
N LYS A 61 -14.88 0.05 0.52
CA LYS A 61 -16.35 -0.06 0.64
C LYS A 61 -17.14 0.44 -0.57
N LYS A 62 -16.62 1.46 -1.27
CA LYS A 62 -17.30 2.14 -2.38
C LYS A 62 -16.30 2.67 -3.37
N THR A 63 -16.72 2.83 -4.62
CA THR A 63 -15.94 3.58 -5.62
C THR A 63 -15.74 5.02 -5.15
N ILE A 64 -14.52 5.54 -5.28
CA ILE A 64 -14.21 6.95 -4.97
C ILE A 64 -13.66 7.65 -6.21
N ASN A 65 -13.87 8.96 -6.26
CA ASN A 65 -13.20 9.83 -7.21
C ASN A 65 -12.24 10.77 -6.45
N HIS A 66 -11.04 10.94 -6.97
CA HIS A 66 -10.03 11.84 -6.44
C HIS A 66 -9.54 12.78 -7.53
N LYS A 67 -9.37 14.05 -7.19
CA LYS A 67 -8.77 15.04 -8.09
C LYS A 67 -7.35 15.33 -7.63
N PHE A 68 -6.38 15.02 -8.48
CA PHE A 68 -5.00 15.43 -8.29
C PHE A 68 -4.86 16.91 -8.66
N GLU A 69 -5.00 17.79 -7.67
CA GLU A 69 -5.10 19.24 -7.90
C GLU A 69 -3.91 19.81 -8.68
N LYS A 70 -2.69 19.35 -8.37
CA LYS A 70 -1.45 19.80 -9.03
C LYS A 70 -1.42 19.56 -10.55
N ILE A 71 -2.24 18.63 -11.07
CA ILE A 71 -2.32 18.30 -12.50
C ILE A 71 -3.74 18.40 -13.08
N GLY A 72 -4.73 18.80 -12.26
CA GLY A 72 -6.12 18.95 -12.66
C GLY A 72 -6.81 17.67 -13.15
N LYS A 73 -6.29 16.48 -12.80
CA LYS A 73 -6.83 15.19 -13.28
C LYS A 73 -7.77 14.55 -12.27
N LEU A 74 -8.95 14.18 -12.74
CA LEU A 74 -9.93 13.40 -11.97
C LEU A 74 -9.73 11.91 -12.25
N VAL A 75 -9.55 11.13 -11.19
CA VAL A 75 -9.30 9.69 -11.25
C VAL A 75 -10.36 8.97 -10.41
N SER A 76 -10.89 7.88 -10.93
CA SER A 76 -11.85 7.01 -10.29
C SER A 76 -11.18 5.71 -9.88
N TYR A 77 -11.43 5.29 -8.65
CA TYR A 77 -10.92 4.08 -8.01
C TYR A 77 -12.10 3.20 -7.63
N ALA A 78 -12.17 2.00 -8.21
CA ALA A 78 -13.22 1.03 -7.98
C ALA A 78 -13.13 0.39 -6.57
N THR A 79 -14.15 -0.37 -6.20
CA THR A 79 -14.19 -1.12 -4.93
C THR A 79 -13.11 -2.19 -4.82
N GLU A 80 -12.60 -2.70 -5.94
CA GLU A 80 -11.50 -3.66 -6.00
C GLU A 80 -10.49 -3.19 -7.04
N ILE A 81 -9.23 -3.07 -6.61
CA ILE A 81 -8.08 -2.69 -7.43
C ILE A 81 -7.09 -3.84 -7.36
N THR A 82 -6.58 -4.28 -8.50
CA THR A 82 -5.52 -5.29 -8.58
C THR A 82 -4.41 -4.83 -9.51
N ALA A 83 -3.18 -5.25 -9.23
CA ALA A 83 -2.03 -4.97 -10.08
C ALA A 83 -0.86 -5.92 -9.77
N TYR A 84 0.20 -5.79 -10.55
CA TYR A 84 1.52 -6.34 -10.26
C TYR A 84 2.50 -5.18 -10.07
N VAL A 85 3.28 -5.22 -9.01
CA VAL A 85 4.27 -4.19 -8.67
C VAL A 85 5.69 -4.71 -8.90
N GLU A 86 6.52 -3.85 -9.48
CA GLU A 86 7.94 -4.02 -9.68
C GLU A 86 8.63 -2.70 -9.29
N VAL A 87 9.96 -2.72 -9.14
CA VAL A 87 10.72 -1.49 -8.89
C VAL A 87 10.43 -0.46 -9.99
N GLY A 88 9.94 0.69 -9.57
CA GLY A 88 9.56 1.83 -10.40
C GLY A 88 8.29 1.64 -11.23
N LYS A 89 7.53 0.54 -11.05
CA LYS A 89 6.48 0.18 -12.01
C LYS A 89 5.27 -0.58 -11.42
N ILE A 90 4.09 -0.24 -11.92
CA ILE A 90 2.84 -0.98 -11.75
C ILE A 90 2.39 -1.48 -13.12
N LYS A 91 2.04 -2.77 -13.21
CA LYS A 91 1.56 -3.44 -14.43
C LYS A 91 0.20 -4.09 -14.22
N LYS A 92 -0.53 -4.28 -15.32
CA LYS A 92 -1.86 -4.93 -15.35
C LYS A 92 -2.82 -4.31 -14.31
N LEU A 93 -2.75 -3.00 -14.15
CA LEU A 93 -3.60 -2.26 -13.23
C LEU A 93 -5.06 -2.42 -13.65
N THR A 94 -5.92 -2.74 -12.68
CA THR A 94 -7.37 -2.78 -12.83
C THR A 94 -8.04 -1.87 -11.82
N GLY A 95 -9.33 -1.56 -12.02
CA GLY A 95 -10.09 -0.75 -11.07
C GLY A 95 -9.75 0.74 -11.04
N VAL A 96 -8.81 1.23 -11.87
CA VAL A 96 -8.44 2.65 -11.94
C VAL A 96 -8.76 3.24 -13.30
N LYS A 97 -9.48 4.38 -13.31
CA LYS A 97 -9.82 5.12 -14.53
C LYS A 97 -9.47 6.60 -14.39
N ALA A 98 -8.86 7.20 -15.39
CA ALA A 98 -8.67 8.65 -15.47
C ALA A 98 -9.74 9.28 -16.37
N LYS A 99 -10.22 10.46 -16.00
CA LYS A 99 -11.11 11.25 -16.85
C LYS A 99 -10.29 12.02 -17.88
N GLU A 100 -10.53 11.75 -19.15
CA GLU A 100 -9.97 12.48 -20.28
C GLU A 100 -11.11 13.13 -21.06
N LEU A 101 -11.15 14.46 -21.06
CA LEU A 101 -12.25 15.26 -21.60
C LEU A 101 -13.61 14.79 -21.02
N LEU A 102 -14.45 14.19 -21.87
CA LEU A 102 -15.78 13.71 -21.51
C LEU A 102 -15.84 12.20 -21.20
N VAL A 103 -14.73 11.46 -21.37
CA VAL A 103 -14.70 9.99 -21.30
C VAL A 103 -13.81 9.51 -20.16
N TRP A 104 -14.20 8.40 -19.52
CA TRP A 104 -13.36 7.69 -18.56
C TRP A 104 -12.51 6.65 -19.27
N VAL A 105 -11.20 6.70 -19.05
CA VAL A 105 -10.22 5.82 -19.69
C VAL A 105 -9.53 4.97 -18.63
N THR A 106 -9.53 3.65 -18.82
CA THR A 106 -8.87 2.71 -17.91
C THR A 106 -7.35 2.83 -18.01
N LEU A 107 -6.69 2.84 -16.85
CA LEU A 107 -5.23 2.79 -16.75
C LEU A 107 -4.77 1.34 -16.63
N ASN A 108 -3.59 1.03 -17.17
CA ASN A 108 -3.04 -0.32 -17.20
C ASN A 108 -1.60 -0.40 -16.68
N GLU A 109 -0.77 0.59 -16.99
CA GLU A 109 0.59 0.67 -16.42
C GLU A 109 0.85 2.06 -15.84
N ILE A 110 1.69 2.10 -14.82
CA ILE A 110 2.25 3.30 -14.23
C ILE A 110 3.74 3.05 -14.05
N PHE A 111 4.62 3.97 -14.45
CA PHE A 111 6.05 3.80 -14.22
C PHE A 111 6.78 5.14 -14.10
N VAL A 112 7.91 5.10 -13.42
CA VAL A 112 8.94 6.16 -13.44
C VAL A 112 10.12 5.69 -14.29
N ASP A 113 10.86 6.64 -14.86
CA ASP A 113 12.04 6.32 -15.65
C ASP A 113 13.21 5.86 -14.76
N ASP A 114 14.10 5.02 -15.31
CA ASP A 114 15.38 4.65 -14.71
C ASP A 114 16.51 5.00 -15.70
N PRO A 115 17.37 6.01 -15.40
CA PRO A 115 17.42 6.78 -14.17
C PRO A 115 16.23 7.75 -13.96
N PRO A 116 15.90 8.12 -12.71
CA PRO A 116 14.74 8.97 -12.41
C PRO A 116 14.77 10.34 -13.10
N SER A 117 13.80 10.58 -13.97
CA SER A 117 13.63 11.86 -14.69
C SER A 117 12.84 12.93 -13.90
N GLY A 118 12.37 12.59 -12.69
CA GLY A 118 11.42 13.40 -11.92
C GLY A 118 9.99 13.33 -12.47
N LYS A 119 9.72 12.43 -13.42
CA LYS A 119 8.40 12.25 -14.04
C LYS A 119 7.85 10.84 -13.82
N ILE A 120 6.53 10.74 -13.86
CA ILE A 120 5.76 9.51 -13.78
C ILE A 120 4.81 9.42 -14.97
N THR A 121 4.75 8.26 -15.60
CA THR A 121 3.99 8.01 -16.84
C THR A 121 2.89 6.99 -16.58
N PHE A 122 1.69 7.30 -17.07
CA PHE A 122 0.49 6.47 -16.99
C PHE A 122 0.12 6.01 -18.40
N LYS A 123 -0.07 4.71 -18.60
CA LYS A 123 -0.45 4.10 -19.89
C LYS A 123 -1.83 3.49 -19.83
N THR A 124 -2.55 3.59 -20.93
CA THR A 124 -3.80 2.88 -21.17
C THR A 124 -3.51 1.56 -21.90
N PRO A 125 -4.46 0.61 -21.92
CA PRO A 125 -4.32 -0.62 -22.73
C PRO A 125 -4.10 -0.37 -24.23
N ALA A 126 -4.53 0.78 -24.75
CA ALA A 126 -4.37 1.18 -26.15
C ALA A 126 -3.05 1.93 -26.42
N ALA A 127 -2.06 1.78 -25.54
CA ALA A 127 -0.75 2.42 -25.60
C ALA A 127 -0.74 3.97 -25.59
N LEU A 128 -1.88 4.62 -25.35
CA LEU A 128 -1.91 6.06 -25.07
C LEU A 128 -1.29 6.31 -23.70
N PHE A 129 -0.50 7.38 -23.58
CA PHE A 129 0.12 7.73 -22.31
C PHE A 129 0.04 9.21 -21.98
N ARG A 130 0.19 9.49 -20.69
CA ARG A 130 0.35 10.82 -20.12
C ARG A 130 1.46 10.79 -19.08
N THR A 131 2.25 11.85 -19.04
CA THR A 131 3.39 11.98 -18.14
C THR A 131 3.23 13.24 -17.33
N PHE A 132 3.54 13.16 -16.04
CA PHE A 132 3.37 14.24 -15.06
C PHE A 132 4.59 14.30 -14.13
N PRO A 133 4.81 15.42 -13.43
CA PRO A 133 5.83 15.50 -12.38
C PRO A 133 5.52 14.52 -11.24
N VAL A 134 6.52 13.80 -10.72
CA VAL A 134 6.37 12.91 -9.55
C VAL A 134 5.83 13.67 -8.34
N SER A 135 6.26 14.91 -8.15
CA SER A 135 5.83 15.80 -7.06
C SER A 135 4.33 16.09 -7.03
N ALA A 136 3.61 15.81 -8.12
CA ALA A 136 2.15 15.91 -8.17
C ALA A 136 1.45 14.82 -7.35
N PHE A 137 2.14 13.72 -7.05
CA PHE A 137 1.61 12.52 -6.39
C PHE A 137 2.27 12.25 -5.05
N VAL A 138 3.18 13.12 -4.59
CA VAL A 138 3.79 13.02 -3.26
C VAL A 138 2.93 13.78 -2.26
N ILE A 139 2.63 13.13 -1.14
CA ILE A 139 1.95 13.73 0.02
C ILE A 139 2.93 13.83 1.19
N GLU A 140 2.82 14.93 1.94
CA GLU A 140 3.53 15.08 3.20
C GLU A 140 2.88 14.15 4.24
N GLU A 141 3.70 13.31 4.86
CA GLU A 141 3.25 12.50 5.98
C GLU A 141 3.55 13.25 7.26
N PRO A 142 2.55 13.48 8.14
CA PRO A 142 2.86 13.96 9.48
C PRO A 142 3.72 12.90 10.16
N VAL A 143 4.88 13.31 10.71
CA VAL A 143 5.79 12.44 11.44
C VAL A 143 5.03 11.83 12.62
N LYS A 144 4.50 10.62 12.46
CA LYS A 144 4.06 9.80 13.58
C LYS A 144 5.34 9.22 14.16
N GLU A 145 5.77 9.74 15.31
CA GLU A 145 6.82 9.12 16.11
C GLU A 145 6.49 7.63 16.27
N LEU A 146 7.33 6.78 15.67
CA LEU A 146 7.29 5.35 15.86
C LEU A 146 7.63 5.10 17.33
N LYS A 147 6.62 5.02 18.20
CA LYS A 147 6.80 4.40 19.52
C LYS A 147 7.08 2.92 19.26
N ASN A 148 8.35 2.56 19.37
CA ASN A 148 8.88 1.20 19.43
C ASN A 148 7.94 0.32 20.27
N LYS A 149 7.08 -0.47 19.61
CA LYS A 149 6.31 -1.55 20.25
C LYS A 149 7.14 -2.83 20.40
N GLU A 150 8.44 -2.77 20.09
CA GLU A 150 9.38 -3.88 20.28
C GLU A 150 10.01 -3.87 21.68
N GLU A 151 10.05 -2.73 22.38
CA GLU A 151 10.64 -2.64 23.73
C GLU A 151 9.70 -3.12 24.87
N GLU A 152 8.39 -3.21 24.66
CA GLU A 152 7.44 -3.72 25.68
C GLU A 152 7.38 -5.26 25.78
N LYS A 153 8.01 -5.99 24.84
CA LYS A 153 8.08 -7.46 24.93
C LYS A 153 9.28 -7.96 25.73
N GLU A 154 10.43 -7.30 25.65
CA GLU A 154 11.64 -7.70 26.40
C GLU A 154 11.51 -7.42 27.90
N GLU A 155 10.82 -6.34 28.31
CA GLU A 155 10.64 -6.02 29.73
C GLU A 155 9.67 -6.97 30.46
N LYS A 156 8.80 -7.67 29.72
CA LYS A 156 7.87 -8.67 30.28
C LYS A 156 8.49 -10.05 30.43
N GLU A 157 9.45 -10.42 29.57
CA GLU A 157 10.22 -11.67 29.71
C GLU A 157 11.22 -11.58 30.87
N GLU A 158 11.91 -10.45 31.08
CA GLU A 158 12.82 -10.29 32.21
C GLU A 158 12.13 -10.29 33.59
N LYS A 159 10.87 -9.82 33.67
CA LYS A 159 10.09 -9.84 34.92
C LYS A 159 9.54 -11.22 35.27
N GLN A 160 9.27 -12.10 34.29
CA GLN A 160 8.84 -13.48 34.57
C GLN A 160 9.99 -14.40 35.00
N VAL A 161 11.21 -14.20 34.50
CA VAL A 161 12.37 -15.02 34.90
C VAL A 161 12.80 -14.76 36.35
N LYS A 162 12.65 -13.53 36.87
CA LYS A 162 13.04 -13.18 38.25
C LYS A 162 12.07 -13.65 39.34
N GLN A 163 10.81 -13.99 39.00
CA GLN A 163 9.83 -14.48 39.99
C GLN A 163 9.88 -15.99 40.24
N VAL A 164 10.49 -16.79 39.34
CA VAL A 164 10.59 -18.25 39.52
C VAL A 164 11.84 -18.65 40.33
N GLY A 165 12.86 -17.80 40.41
CA GLY A 165 14.12 -18.08 41.10
C GLY A 165 14.13 -17.93 42.64
N ASN A 166 13.03 -17.51 43.27
CA ASN A 166 12.98 -17.19 44.71
C ASN A 166 12.16 -18.17 45.56
N ALA A 167 11.82 -19.36 45.04
CA ALA A 167 10.93 -20.31 45.72
C ALA A 167 11.61 -21.63 46.18
N VAL A 168 12.94 -21.72 46.20
CA VAL A 168 13.63 -22.94 46.70
C VAL A 168 14.83 -22.59 47.58
N GLU A 169 14.57 -22.55 48.88
CA GLU A 169 15.44 -22.68 50.07
C GLU A 169 14.77 -21.79 51.13
N VAL A 170 14.14 -22.30 52.20
CA VAL A 170 14.74 -23.08 53.29
C VAL A 170 13.63 -23.93 53.94
N GLN A 171 13.85 -25.24 54.11
CA GLN A 171 13.21 -26.00 55.19
C GLN A 171 14.32 -26.47 56.12
N GLU A 172 14.28 -25.95 57.34
CA GLU A 172 15.06 -26.37 58.50
C GLU A 172 14.82 -27.84 58.82
N VAL A 173 15.89 -28.60 59.13
CA VAL A 173 16.03 -29.44 60.34
C VAL A 173 17.53 -29.55 60.68
#